data_AF-A0A352W7V3-F1
#
_entry.id   AF-A0A352W7V3-F1
#
_cell.length_a   1.000
_cell.length_b   1.000
_cell.length_c   1.000
_cell.angle_alpha   90.00
_cell.angle_beta   90.00
_cell.angle_gamma   90.00
#
_symmetry.space_group_name_H-M   'P 1'
#
loop_
_entity.id
_entity.type
_entity.pdbx_description
1 polymer ?
#
loop_
_entity_poly.entity_id
_entity_poly.type
_entity_poly.pdbx_seq_one_letter_code
_entity_poly.pdbx_strand_id
1 'polypeptide(L)'
;MINTPVLSGSFVSSVNVTLSAAASAIVSKNMVVANLQCVAIENAIIFSLTFQEQITYMRTSDAAIVTEAFAIPYANVLSLPGTVAGMRCEIAAIITALTVSLTPPSTVTNNVTFTITASTDFPPPAAQDVDSNTFTNFTLT
;
A
#
# COMPACT_ATOMS: atom_id res chain seq x y z
N MET A 1 4.91 -18.77 -23.44
CA MET A 1 4.54 -18.60 -22.01
C MET A 1 4.69 -17.12 -21.69
N ILE A 2 3.63 -16.45 -21.26
CA ILE A 2 3.75 -15.09 -20.72
C ILE A 2 4.37 -15.24 -19.34
N ASN A 3 5.61 -14.77 -19.14
CA ASN A 3 6.20 -14.68 -17.83
C ASN A 3 5.60 -13.46 -17.14
N THR A 4 4.75 -13.67 -16.14
CA THR A 4 4.32 -12.61 -15.23
C THR A 4 5.43 -12.38 -14.20
N PRO A 5 6.09 -11.21 -14.17
CA PRO A 5 7.06 -10.89 -13.13
C PRO A 5 6.38 -10.98 -11.76
N VAL A 6 7.00 -11.69 -10.82
CA VAL A 6 6.56 -11.75 -9.42
C VAL A 6 7.77 -11.59 -8.52
N LEU A 7 7.69 -10.68 -7.56
CA LEU A 7 8.76 -10.46 -6.58
C LEU A 7 8.20 -9.99 -5.24
N SER A 8 8.90 -10.31 -4.16
CA SER A 8 8.61 -9.81 -2.83
C SER A 8 9.76 -8.95 -2.30
N GLY A 9 9.43 -7.81 -1.70
CA GLY A 9 10.38 -6.91 -1.04
C GLY A 9 10.00 -6.65 0.41
N SER A 10 11.01 -6.46 1.27
CA SER A 10 10.83 -6.10 2.67
C SER A 10 11.07 -4.60 2.86
N PHE A 11 10.18 -3.95 3.60
CA PHE A 11 10.18 -2.51 3.83
C PHE A 11 10.07 -2.22 5.33
N VAL A 12 10.72 -1.14 5.75
CA VAL A 12 10.64 -0.62 7.11
C VAL A 12 10.16 0.82 7.05
N SER A 13 9.22 1.16 7.93
CA SER A 13 8.73 2.52 8.10
C SER A 13 8.72 2.88 9.59
N SER A 14 9.23 4.06 9.92
CA SER A 14 9.15 4.63 11.25
C SER A 14 8.30 5.89 11.17
N VAL A 15 7.17 5.91 11.89
CA VAL A 15 6.22 7.02 11.87
C VAL A 15 5.81 7.36 13.29
N ASN A 16 5.71 8.66 13.58
CA ASN A 16 5.17 9.15 14.84
C ASN A 16 3.72 9.60 14.65
N VAL A 17 2.86 9.27 15.59
CA VAL A 17 1.51 9.82 15.71
C VAL A 17 1.35 10.52 17.06
N THR A 18 0.52 11.56 17.08
CA THR A 18 0.24 12.34 18.29
C THR A 18 -1.17 12.06 18.75
N LEU A 19 -1.31 11.55 19.97
CA LEU A 19 -2.61 11.31 20.61
C LEU A 19 -3.30 12.63 20.95
N SER A 20 -4.63 12.66 20.95
CA SER A 20 -5.38 13.88 21.25
C SER A 20 -5.28 14.32 22.72
N ALA A 21 -4.89 13.39 23.61
CA ALA A 21 -4.69 13.65 25.04
C ALA A 21 -3.43 12.95 25.56
N ALA A 22 -2.92 13.44 26.70
CA ALA A 22 -1.80 12.81 27.37
C ALA A 22 -2.15 11.37 27.80
N ALA A 23 -1.25 10.44 27.54
CA ALA A 23 -1.34 9.03 27.86
C ALA A 23 -0.31 8.64 28.93
N SER A 24 -0.74 7.83 29.89
CA SER A 24 0.15 7.23 30.89
C SER A 24 0.69 5.87 30.43
N ALA A 25 -0.10 5.14 29.63
CA ALA A 25 0.27 3.84 29.08
C ALA A 25 -0.55 3.52 27.81
N ILE A 26 0.04 2.73 26.92
CA ILE A 26 -0.69 2.07 25.81
C ILE A 26 -1.27 0.76 26.34
N VAL A 27 -2.57 0.57 26.13
CA VAL A 27 -3.31 -0.63 26.56
C VAL A 27 -3.33 -1.67 25.44
N SER A 28 -3.66 -1.24 24.23
CA SER A 28 -3.64 -2.10 23.07
C SER A 28 -3.42 -1.30 21.80
N LYS A 29 -3.00 -1.99 20.75
CA LYS A 29 -2.88 -1.43 19.43
C LYS A 29 -3.28 -2.48 18.40
N ASN A 30 -3.98 -2.03 17.38
CA ASN A 30 -4.20 -2.79 16.15
C ASN A 30 -3.72 -1.98 14.94
N MET A 31 -3.18 -2.65 13.94
CA MET A 31 -2.78 -2.02 12.69
C MET A 31 -3.07 -2.95 11.53
N VAL A 32 -3.71 -2.41 10.49
CA VAL A 32 -4.04 -3.12 9.25
C VAL A 32 -3.58 -2.31 8.05
N VAL A 33 -3.25 -3.00 6.96
CA VAL A 33 -2.94 -2.34 5.69
C VAL A 33 -4.22 -2.20 4.88
N ALA A 34 -4.47 -1.00 4.36
CA ALA A 34 -5.61 -0.68 3.52
C ALA A 34 -5.18 0.14 2.30
N ASN A 35 -6.10 0.32 1.36
CA ASN A 35 -5.92 1.19 0.18
C ASN A 35 -4.66 0.88 -0.62
N LEU A 36 -4.37 -0.41 -0.86
CA LEU A 36 -3.25 -0.82 -1.70
C LEU A 36 -3.50 -0.37 -3.14
N GLN A 37 -2.54 0.35 -3.71
CA GLN A 37 -2.53 0.71 -5.11
C GLN A 37 -1.13 0.52 -5.67
N CYS A 38 -1.05 0.21 -6.96
CA CYS A 38 0.24 0.20 -7.65
C CYS A 38 0.12 0.61 -9.11
N VAL A 39 1.22 1.10 -9.64
CA VAL A 39 1.40 1.46 -11.04
C VAL A 39 2.70 0.84 -11.53
N ALA A 40 2.62 0.10 -12.63
CA ALA A 40 3.77 -0.46 -13.31
C ALA A 40 4.55 0.63 -14.06
N ILE A 41 5.85 0.69 -13.82
CA ILE A 41 6.82 1.48 -14.57
C ILE A 41 7.90 0.55 -15.13
N GLU A 42 8.83 1.08 -15.92
CA GLU A 42 9.89 0.25 -16.49
C GLU A 42 10.73 -0.42 -15.38
N ASN A 43 10.77 -1.76 -15.38
CA ASN A 43 11.48 -2.63 -14.44
C ASN A 43 11.16 -2.42 -12.95
N ALA A 44 10.05 -1.77 -12.62
CA ALA A 44 9.64 -1.52 -11.25
C ALA A 44 8.14 -1.28 -11.12
N ILE A 45 7.65 -1.28 -9.89
CA ILE A 45 6.32 -0.78 -9.55
C ILE A 45 6.44 0.34 -8.53
N ILE A 46 5.61 1.37 -8.68
CA ILE A 46 5.33 2.32 -7.60
C ILE A 46 4.12 1.78 -6.86
N PHE A 47 4.20 1.66 -5.55
CA PHE A 47 3.06 1.25 -4.74
C PHE A 47 2.75 2.29 -3.66
N SER A 48 1.48 2.37 -3.29
CA SER A 48 1.00 3.12 -2.15
C SER A 48 0.04 2.27 -1.33
N LEU A 49 -0.01 2.57 -0.04
CA LEU A 49 -0.89 1.95 0.93
C LEU A 49 -1.17 2.92 2.08
N THR A 50 -2.14 2.57 2.92
CA THR A 50 -2.42 3.27 4.18
C THR A 50 -2.34 2.28 5.32
N PHE A 51 -1.49 2.54 6.32
CA PHE A 51 -1.61 1.86 7.60
C PHE A 51 -2.77 2.48 8.36
N GLN A 52 -3.85 1.71 8.54
CA GLN A 52 -4.93 2.07 9.45
C GLN A 52 -4.58 1.53 10.83
N GLU A 53 -4.33 2.46 11.74
CA GLU A 53 -3.92 2.18 13.10
C GLU A 53 -5.04 2.53 14.06
N GLN A 54 -5.24 1.69 15.06
CA GLN A 54 -6.10 1.96 16.20
C GLN A 54 -5.27 1.80 17.47
N ILE A 55 -5.17 2.88 18.26
CA ILE A 55 -4.45 2.89 19.53
C ILE A 55 -5.47 3.04 20.65
N THR A 56 -5.42 2.13 21.62
CA THR A 56 -6.15 2.26 22.87
C THR A 56 -5.16 2.54 24.00
N TYR A 57 -5.38 3.61 24.75
CA TYR A 57 -4.48 4.08 25.78
C TYR A 57 -5.23 4.56 27.02
N MET A 58 -4.51 4.63 28.14
CA MET A 58 -5.01 5.19 29.39
C MET A 58 -4.68 6.67 29.46
N ARG A 59 -5.70 7.52 29.57
CA ARG A 59 -5.52 8.97 29.66
C ARG A 59 -4.98 9.37 31.03
N THR A 60 -3.98 10.25 31.05
CA THR A 60 -3.29 10.65 32.29
C THR A 60 -4.18 11.45 33.24
N SER A 61 -5.18 12.19 32.75
CA SER A 61 -5.99 13.10 33.58
C SER A 61 -7.02 12.39 34.47
N ASP A 62 -7.61 11.30 34.00
CA ASP A 62 -8.78 10.64 34.61
C ASP A 62 -8.70 9.10 34.59
N ALA A 63 -7.58 8.54 34.11
CA ALA A 63 -7.40 7.10 33.89
C ALA A 63 -8.44 6.45 32.96
N ALA A 64 -9.16 7.25 32.15
CA ALA A 64 -10.12 6.72 31.20
C ALA A 64 -9.41 5.97 30.06
N ILE A 65 -10.04 4.90 29.57
CA ILE A 65 -9.59 4.19 28.38
C ILE A 65 -10.13 4.91 27.15
N VAL A 66 -9.23 5.37 26.29
CA VAL A 66 -9.55 6.11 25.06
C VAL A 66 -9.02 5.33 23.88
N THR A 67 -9.81 5.25 22.82
CA THR A 67 -9.41 4.65 21.55
C THR A 67 -9.40 5.72 20.46
N GLU A 68 -8.29 5.81 19.75
CA GLU A 68 -8.10 6.73 18.62
C GLU A 68 -7.67 5.94 17.38
N ALA A 69 -8.06 6.44 16.22
CA ALA A 69 -7.70 5.85 14.93
C ALA A 69 -6.86 6.83 14.11
N PHE A 70 -5.83 6.30 13.46
CA PHE A 70 -4.91 7.05 12.61
C PHE A 70 -4.83 6.39 11.23
N ALA A 71 -4.68 7.23 10.20
CA ALA A 71 -4.42 6.80 8.84
C ALA A 71 -3.06 7.33 8.41
N ILE A 72 -2.09 6.43 8.23
CA ILE A 72 -0.72 6.77 7.89
C ILE A 72 -0.48 6.37 6.43
N PRO A 73 -0.41 7.32 5.48
CA PRO A 73 -0.09 7.01 4.10
C PRO A 73 1.38 6.60 3.96
N TYR A 74 1.64 5.62 3.10
CA TYR A 74 2.98 5.18 2.75
C TYR A 74 3.05 4.92 1.25
N ALA A 75 4.14 5.31 0.62
CA ALA A 75 4.42 4.99 -0.77
C ALA A 75 5.91 4.70 -0.95
N ASN A 76 6.23 3.76 -1.81
CA ASN A 76 7.61 3.43 -2.17
C ASN A 76 7.65 2.72 -3.53
N VAL A 77 8.85 2.34 -3.96
CA VAL A 77 9.12 1.65 -5.21
C VAL A 77 9.66 0.26 -4.91
N LEU A 78 9.18 -0.74 -5.65
CA LEU A 78 9.72 -2.09 -5.64
C LEU A 78 10.28 -2.39 -7.03
N SER A 79 11.59 -2.68 -7.12
CA SER A 79 12.20 -3.16 -8.35
C SER A 79 11.62 -4.51 -8.75
N LEU A 80 11.09 -4.62 -9.96
CA LEU A 80 10.44 -5.80 -10.51
C LEU A 80 10.87 -5.97 -11.97
N PRO A 81 12.05 -6.57 -12.21
CA PRO A 81 12.61 -6.72 -13.55
C PRO A 81 11.66 -7.42 -14.52
N GLY A 82 11.58 -6.94 -15.75
CA GLY A 82 10.64 -7.46 -16.76
C GLY A 82 9.26 -6.79 -16.74
N THR A 83 9.02 -5.86 -15.81
CA THR A 83 7.83 -4.99 -15.85
C THR A 83 7.99 -3.91 -16.92
N VAL A 84 6.92 -3.67 -17.68
CA VAL A 84 6.83 -2.58 -18.66
C VAL A 84 5.79 -1.57 -18.18
N ALA A 85 6.01 -0.29 -18.48
CA ALA A 85 5.04 0.76 -18.15
C ALA A 85 3.67 0.45 -18.74
N GLY A 86 2.62 0.60 -17.93
CA GLY A 86 1.24 0.33 -18.34
C GLY A 86 0.79 -1.13 -18.22
N MET A 87 1.65 -2.04 -17.75
CA MET A 87 1.20 -3.35 -17.28
C MET A 87 0.18 -3.20 -16.14
N ARG A 88 -0.76 -4.14 -16.07
CA ARG A 88 -1.59 -4.31 -14.88
C ARG A 88 -0.69 -4.76 -13.74
N CYS A 89 -1.00 -4.27 -12.54
CA CYS A 89 -0.22 -4.52 -11.35
C CYS A 89 -1.15 -4.95 -10.23
N GLU A 90 -0.75 -5.98 -9.50
CA GLU A 90 -1.40 -6.47 -8.31
C GLU A 90 -0.37 -6.57 -7.18
N ILE A 91 -0.77 -6.15 -5.98
CA ILE A 91 0.08 -6.18 -4.80
C ILE A 91 -0.65 -6.74 -3.60
N ALA A 92 0.09 -7.48 -2.78
CA ALA A 92 -0.32 -7.91 -1.45
C ALA A 92 0.69 -7.38 -0.42
N ALA A 93 0.20 -6.97 0.73
CA ALA A 93 1.01 -6.45 1.83
C ALA A 93 0.77 -7.26 3.10
N ILE A 94 1.84 -7.64 3.79
CA ILE A 94 1.78 -8.36 5.06
C ILE A 94 2.67 -7.65 6.07
N ILE A 95 2.11 -7.22 7.21
CA ILE A 95 2.89 -6.71 8.34
C ILE A 95 3.62 -7.88 8.97
N THR A 96 4.95 -7.84 8.98
CA THR A 96 5.82 -8.91 9.51
C THR A 96 6.32 -8.61 10.91
N ALA A 97 6.48 -7.33 11.26
CA ALA A 97 6.77 -6.91 12.63
C ALA A 97 6.21 -5.51 12.91
N LEU A 98 5.84 -5.28 14.16
CA LEU A 98 5.35 -3.98 14.63
C LEU A 98 5.87 -3.72 16.04
N THR A 99 6.69 -2.68 16.18
CA THR A 99 7.17 -2.20 17.49
C THR A 99 6.57 -0.83 17.76
N VAL A 100 6.13 -0.63 19.00
CA VAL A 100 5.44 0.57 19.44
C VAL A 100 6.11 1.09 20.70
N SER A 101 6.34 2.40 20.76
CA SER A 101 6.77 3.06 21.98
C SER A 101 5.99 4.34 22.22
N LEU A 102 5.56 4.54 23.47
CA LEU A 102 4.98 5.81 23.92
C LEU A 102 6.12 6.68 24.44
N THR A 103 6.25 7.87 23.88
CA THR A 103 7.03 8.97 24.42
C THR A 103 6.07 9.94 25.10
N PRO A 104 5.99 9.94 26.44
CA PRO A 104 5.11 10.83 27.16
C PRO A 104 5.35 12.30 26.80
N PRO A 105 4.31 13.14 26.76
CA PRO A 105 2.95 12.83 27.22
C PRO A 105 2.04 12.20 26.17
N SER A 106 2.30 12.30 24.86
CA SER A 106 1.28 11.97 23.84
C SER A 106 1.81 11.44 22.51
N THR A 107 3.12 11.25 22.36
CA THR A 107 3.70 10.82 21.08
C THR A 107 3.87 9.31 21.05
N VAL A 108 3.34 8.64 20.03
CA VAL A 108 3.55 7.21 19.82
C VAL A 108 4.41 7.02 18.59
N THR A 109 5.54 6.33 18.75
CA THR A 109 6.43 5.94 17.67
C THR A 109 6.10 4.52 17.22
N ASN A 110 5.91 4.37 15.92
CA ASN A 110 5.52 3.14 15.27
C ASN A 110 6.62 2.72 14.31
N ASN A 111 7.28 1.60 14.59
CA ASN A 111 8.22 0.97 13.69
C ASN A 111 7.54 -0.25 13.07
N VAL A 112 7.20 -0.13 11.79
CA VAL A 112 6.49 -1.15 11.02
C VAL A 112 7.45 -1.79 10.04
N THR A 113 7.58 -3.11 10.11
CA THR A 113 8.23 -3.92 9.08
C THR A 113 7.14 -4.70 8.34
N PHE A 114 7.17 -4.67 7.02
CA PHE A 114 6.18 -5.33 6.19
C PHE A 114 6.79 -5.83 4.88
N THR A 115 6.15 -6.83 4.30
CA THR A 115 6.52 -7.39 3.01
C THR A 115 5.47 -7.01 1.99
N ILE A 116 5.93 -6.54 0.82
CA ILE A 116 5.09 -6.36 -0.37
C ILE A 116 5.43 -7.45 -1.35
N THR A 117 4.43 -8.20 -1.76
CA THR A 117 4.52 -9.11 -2.91
C THR A 117 3.80 -8.45 -4.06
N ALA A 118 4.47 -8.34 -5.21
CA ALA A 118 3.94 -7.73 -6.41
C ALA A 118 3.95 -8.71 -7.57
N SER A 119 2.91 -8.62 -8.41
CA SER A 119 2.85 -9.27 -9.70
C SER A 119 2.43 -8.26 -10.77
N THR A 120 2.95 -8.44 -11.98
CA THR A 120 2.52 -7.67 -13.15
C THR A 120 2.12 -8.57 -14.30
N ASP A 121 1.07 -8.18 -15.01
CA ASP A 121 0.57 -8.85 -16.20
C ASP A 121 0.32 -7.83 -17.31
N PHE A 122 0.49 -8.25 -18.56
CA PHE A 122 -0.03 -7.44 -19.66
C PHE A 122 -1.55 -7.38 -19.49
N PRO A 123 -2.18 -6.20 -19.59
CA PRO A 123 -3.63 -6.13 -19.63
C PRO A 123 -4.13 -7.12 -20.70
N PRO A 124 -5.24 -7.83 -20.47
CA PRO A 124 -5.86 -8.60 -21.54
C PRO A 124 -6.02 -7.63 -22.72
N PRO A 125 -5.79 -8.09 -23.97
CA PRO A 125 -6.05 -7.26 -25.12
C PRO A 125 -7.43 -6.65 -24.90
N ALA A 126 -7.53 -5.32 -24.84
CA ALA A 126 -8.83 -4.69 -25.04
C ALA A 126 -9.37 -5.38 -26.28
N ALA A 127 -10.56 -5.99 -26.19
CA ALA A 127 -11.17 -6.59 -27.35
C ALA A 127 -11.12 -5.51 -28.43
N GLN A 128 -10.22 -5.68 -29.40
CA GLN A 128 -10.31 -4.89 -30.61
C GLN A 128 -11.66 -5.33 -31.14
N ASP A 129 -12.59 -4.39 -31.16
CA ASP A 129 -13.81 -4.55 -31.91
C ASP A 129 -13.35 -4.76 -33.36
N VAL A 130 -13.23 -6.02 -33.77
CA VAL A 130 -12.85 -6.40 -35.14
C VAL A 130 -14.13 -6.29 -35.97
N ASP A 131 -14.69 -5.09 -35.98
CA ASP A 131 -15.81 -4.75 -36.81
C ASP A 131 -15.25 -4.28 -38.14
N SER A 132 -14.96 -5.29 -38.96
CA SER A 132 -15.12 -5.29 -40.40
C SER A 132 -14.51 -4.12 -41.17
N ASN A 133 -13.33 -4.36 -41.71
CA ASN A 133 -12.95 -4.06 -43.10
C ASN A 133 -14.01 -3.33 -43.96
N THR A 134 -14.22 -2.03 -43.79
CA THR A 134 -14.80 -1.21 -44.86
C THR A 134 -13.70 -0.84 -45.84
N PHE A 135 -13.30 -1.83 -46.65
CA PHE A 135 -12.73 -1.54 -47.96
C PHE A 135 -13.86 -1.02 -48.86
N THR A 136 -13.91 0.28 -49.06
CA THR A 136 -14.51 0.84 -50.28
C THR A 136 -13.48 1.72 -50.96
N ASN A 137 -12.50 1.08 -51.57
CA ASN A 137 -11.91 1.60 -52.80
C ASN A 137 -12.96 1.44 -53.89
N PHE A 138 -13.61 2.53 -54.28
CA PHE A 138 -14.25 2.60 -55.58
C PHE A 138 -13.87 3.92 -56.25
N THR A 139 -12.93 3.83 -57.17
CA THR A 139 -12.73 4.82 -58.25
C THR A 139 -12.97 4.11 -59.58
N LEU A 140 -13.25 4.94 -60.61
CA LEU A 140 -13.57 4.65 -62.01
C LEU A 140 -15.09 4.57 -62.25
N THR A 141 -15.72 5.41 -63.09
CA THR A 141 -15.28 6.27 -64.22
C THR A 141 -16.28 7.40 -64.37
#